data_AF-A0A9N9QWG1-F1
#
_entry.id   AF-A0A9N9QWG1-F1
#
_cell.length_a   1.000
_cell.length_b   1.000
_cell.length_c   1.000
_cell.angle_alpha   90.00
_cell.angle_beta   90.00
_cell.angle_gamma   90.00
#
_symmetry.space_group_name_H-M   'P 1'
#
loop_
_entity.id
_entity.type
_entity.pdbx_description
1 polymer ?
#
loop_
_entity_poly.entity_id
_entity_poly.type
_entity_poly.pdbx_seq_one_letter_code
_entity_poly.pdbx_strand_id
1 'polypeptide(L)'
;MVLQKFIEKNVRVSAMKIGEYPGLSERFVHQWNVPVGLMMDASCNASKNILEEASRQTFFGSNHAWLILIDANSTIEEYFENLELSIDANIVVVQNNGDSYQLIDVFNYGKVQGNSLEVKLIGVWNDTGLDIPKDFKYYTRWNFNNLTLRAISVAVTNSLFWREQDISCTCARIYPKWMEWVDIFFPPATKIETKFYYLIPDKGVGDYENRFLTPLSPGVWWCACLVLVACGALLAAAARLEGRPQPGLYALCSVLAAVCQQAYEDGVQMLEEYSSQGRRTTVLVVGVTSMLLYNYYTSSVVSWLLNAAVPSIDSIPGLIASDLELIFENIGYAKQWLDNPGFYYFAGYKNAEEDDLRDKKVTKTRRTTAILQPAEAGIELIRHGGMV
;
A
#
# COMPACT_ATOMS: atom_id res chain seq x y z
N MET A 1 42.83 17.51 -18.21
CA MET A 1 42.38 17.35 -19.62
C MET A 1 41.12 16.49 -19.75
N VAL A 2 41.02 15.31 -19.12
CA VAL A 2 39.82 14.43 -19.21
C VAL A 2 38.60 15.02 -18.49
N LEU A 3 38.78 15.55 -17.27
CA LEU A 3 37.69 16.16 -16.48
C LEU A 3 36.99 17.31 -17.22
N GLN A 4 37.75 18.12 -17.95
CA GLN A 4 37.22 19.24 -18.73
C GLN A 4 36.27 18.77 -19.83
N LYS A 5 36.62 17.68 -20.54
CA LYS A 5 35.75 17.08 -21.56
C LYS A 5 34.44 16.54 -20.98
N PHE A 6 34.45 15.99 -19.77
CA PHE A 6 33.23 15.53 -19.10
C PHE A 6 32.32 16.69 -18.71
N ILE A 7 32.89 17.78 -18.20
CA ILE A 7 32.16 19.00 -17.85
C ILE A 7 31.53 19.62 -19.11
N GLU A 8 32.26 19.70 -20.22
CA GLU A 8 31.75 20.19 -21.51
C GLU A 8 30.57 19.36 -22.06
N LYS A 9 30.47 18.10 -21.64
CA LYS A 9 29.38 17.18 -22.00
C LYS A 9 28.26 17.12 -20.94
N ASN A 10 28.22 18.07 -19.99
CA ASN A 10 27.26 18.12 -18.88
C ASN A 10 27.26 16.85 -17.98
N VAL A 11 28.38 16.13 -17.92
CA VAL A 11 28.54 14.99 -16.99
C VAL A 11 29.05 15.51 -15.66
N ARG A 12 28.32 15.20 -14.57
CA ARG A 12 28.75 15.54 -13.21
C ARG A 12 29.86 14.60 -12.79
N VAL A 13 31.05 15.14 -12.51
CA VAL A 13 32.22 14.37 -12.09
C VAL A 13 32.83 15.01 -10.86
N SER A 14 33.28 14.18 -9.92
CA SER A 14 34.11 14.57 -8.80
C SER A 14 35.47 13.89 -8.95
N ALA A 15 36.55 14.58 -8.60
CA ALA A 15 37.91 14.09 -8.77
C ALA A 15 38.71 14.25 -7.48
N MET A 16 39.55 13.26 -7.20
CA MET A 16 40.42 13.23 -6.03
C MET A 16 41.79 12.72 -6.46
N LYS A 17 42.86 13.35 -5.95
CA LYS A 17 44.23 12.92 -6.20
C LYS A 17 44.67 11.96 -5.10
N ILE A 18 44.88 10.70 -5.49
CA ILE A 18 45.20 9.59 -4.59
C ILE A 18 46.49 9.84 -3.77
N GLY A 19 47.50 10.50 -4.36
CA GLY A 19 48.79 10.72 -3.68
C GLY A 19 48.76 11.68 -2.49
N GLU A 20 47.70 12.47 -2.29
CA GLU A 20 47.58 13.43 -1.17
C GLU A 20 46.75 12.88 0.01
N TYR A 21 45.95 11.84 -0.24
CA TYR A 21 45.06 11.23 0.74
C TYR A 21 45.01 9.72 0.48
N PRO A 22 45.66 8.89 1.31
CA PRO A 22 45.81 7.45 1.07
C PRO A 22 44.53 6.64 1.35
N GLY A 23 43.40 7.29 1.65
CA GLY A 23 42.16 6.64 2.04
C GLY A 23 41.00 6.96 1.09
N LEU A 24 40.11 5.99 0.92
CA LEU A 24 38.86 6.17 0.18
C LEU A 24 37.87 6.96 1.04
N SER A 25 37.54 8.18 0.61
CA SER A 25 36.54 8.99 1.32
C SER A 25 35.13 8.58 0.90
N GLU A 26 34.33 8.15 1.87
CA GLU A 26 32.93 7.73 1.68
C GLU A 26 32.11 8.76 0.89
N ARG A 27 32.42 10.06 0.99
CA ARG A 27 31.71 11.13 0.27
C ARG A 27 31.77 10.99 -1.25
N PHE A 28 32.82 10.37 -1.80
CA PHE A 28 32.96 10.17 -3.25
C PHE A 28 32.27 8.90 -3.74
N VAL A 29 31.99 7.97 -2.82
CA VAL A 29 31.45 6.63 -3.09
C VAL A 29 30.00 6.52 -2.60
N HIS A 30 29.51 7.54 -1.89
CA HIS A 30 28.18 7.59 -1.28
C HIS A 30 27.08 7.49 -2.34
N GLN A 31 26.30 6.43 -2.24
CA GLN A 31 25.14 6.18 -3.07
C GLN A 31 23.89 6.84 -2.48
N TRP A 32 23.03 7.39 -3.33
CA TRP A 32 21.68 7.84 -2.92
C TRP A 32 20.62 6.86 -3.43
N ASN A 33 20.45 6.73 -4.74
CA ASN A 33 19.47 5.82 -5.38
C ASN A 33 19.92 5.25 -6.74
N VAL A 34 21.10 5.62 -7.24
CA VAL A 34 21.59 5.30 -8.59
C VAL A 34 23.03 4.79 -8.50
N PRO A 35 23.45 3.81 -9.33
CA PRO A 35 24.83 3.35 -9.35
C PRO A 35 25.83 4.48 -9.60
N VAL A 36 26.97 4.43 -8.91
CA VAL A 36 28.05 5.41 -9.04
C VAL A 36 29.17 4.82 -9.91
N GLY A 37 29.59 5.56 -10.94
CA GLY A 37 30.75 5.21 -11.75
C GLY A 37 32.04 5.72 -11.13
N LEU A 38 33.02 4.84 -10.95
CA LEU A 38 34.32 5.13 -10.36
C LEU A 38 35.41 4.85 -11.40
N MET A 39 36.18 5.87 -11.74
CA MET A 39 37.32 5.75 -12.63
C MET A 39 38.60 5.97 -11.82
N MET A 40 39.50 5.00 -11.84
CA MET A 40 40.72 5.01 -11.03
C MET A 40 41.93 4.70 -11.90
N ASP A 41 42.99 5.48 -11.71
CA ASP A 41 44.31 5.20 -12.26
C ASP A 41 45.14 4.47 -11.20
N ALA A 42 45.49 3.21 -11.44
CA ALA A 42 46.14 2.35 -10.47
C ALA A 42 47.68 2.42 -10.50
N SER A 43 48.29 3.21 -11.39
CA SER A 43 49.76 3.33 -11.52
C SER A 43 50.48 3.92 -10.29
N CYS A 44 49.74 4.41 -9.28
CA CYS A 44 50.30 4.94 -8.05
C CYS A 44 50.38 3.87 -6.95
N ASN A 45 51.46 3.83 -6.17
CA ASN A 45 51.62 2.86 -5.06
C ASN A 45 50.47 2.87 -4.02
N ALA A 46 49.78 3.99 -3.84
CA ALA A 46 48.66 4.10 -2.91
C ALA A 46 47.34 3.49 -3.46
N SER A 47 47.32 3.04 -4.71
CA SER A 47 46.14 2.42 -5.34
C SER A 47 45.71 1.13 -4.65
N LYS A 48 46.67 0.28 -4.26
CA LYS A 48 46.40 -0.99 -3.57
C LYS A 48 45.65 -0.79 -2.25
N ASN A 49 46.10 0.17 -1.44
CA ASN A 49 45.43 0.49 -0.17
C ASN A 49 43.97 0.94 -0.38
N ILE A 50 43.69 1.67 -1.47
CA ILE A 50 42.33 2.10 -1.81
C ILE A 50 41.47 0.91 -2.23
N LEU A 51 42.01 -0.02 -3.02
CA LEU A 51 41.28 -1.22 -3.44
C LEU A 51 41.02 -2.17 -2.25
N GLU A 52 41.98 -2.30 -1.34
CA GLU A 52 41.79 -3.04 -0.08
C GLU A 52 40.70 -2.42 0.79
N GLU A 53 40.69 -1.10 0.93
CA GLU A 53 39.66 -0.40 1.69
C GLU A 53 38.29 -0.50 1.01
N ALA A 54 38.24 -0.40 -0.32
CA ALA A 54 37.02 -0.62 -1.10
C ALA A 54 36.47 -2.04 -0.94
N SER A 55 37.35 -3.03 -0.84
CA SER A 55 36.97 -4.42 -0.56
C SER A 55 36.38 -4.57 0.84
N ARG A 56 37.03 -4.01 1.87
CA ARG A 56 36.52 -4.04 3.26
C ARG A 56 35.16 -3.36 3.42
N GLN A 57 34.93 -2.28 2.67
CA GLN A 57 33.66 -1.54 2.68
C GLN A 57 32.64 -2.09 1.68
N THR A 58 32.90 -3.23 1.04
CA THR A 58 31.99 -3.91 0.10
C THR A 58 31.56 -3.06 -1.11
N PHE A 59 32.46 -2.19 -1.60
CA PHE A 59 32.20 -1.35 -2.78
C PHE A 59 32.44 -2.04 -4.12
N PHE A 60 32.68 -3.36 -4.13
CA PHE A 60 32.82 -4.15 -5.35
C PHE A 60 31.53 -4.91 -5.69
N GLY A 61 30.41 -4.19 -5.80
CA GLY A 61 29.11 -4.73 -6.20
C GLY A 61 28.53 -4.09 -7.46
N SER A 62 27.26 -4.33 -7.74
CA SER A 62 26.56 -3.72 -8.90
C SER A 62 26.29 -2.22 -8.74
N ASN A 63 26.28 -1.71 -7.51
CA ASN A 63 26.05 -0.30 -7.19
C ASN A 63 27.24 0.61 -7.52
N HIS A 64 28.44 0.05 -7.68
CA HIS A 64 29.67 0.79 -7.94
C HIS A 64 30.34 0.20 -9.18
N ALA A 65 30.26 0.94 -10.28
CA ALA A 65 30.86 0.53 -11.55
C ALA A 65 32.30 1.04 -11.63
N TRP A 66 33.27 0.15 -11.48
CA TRP A 66 34.70 0.46 -11.48
C TRP A 66 35.30 0.34 -12.88
N LEU A 67 36.04 1.37 -13.29
CA LEU A 67 36.92 1.39 -14.44
C LEU A 67 38.34 1.69 -13.95
N ILE A 68 39.22 0.69 -13.98
CA ILE A 68 40.54 0.76 -13.36
C ILE A 68 41.61 0.66 -14.45
N LEU A 69 42.45 1.68 -14.57
CA LEU A 69 43.57 1.70 -15.52
C LEU A 69 44.79 1.13 -14.83
N ILE A 70 45.46 0.16 -15.47
CA ILE A 70 46.67 -0.48 -14.94
C ILE A 70 47.81 -0.32 -15.95
N ASP A 71 49.03 -0.16 -15.44
CA ASP A 71 50.24 -0.14 -16.25
C ASP A 71 50.45 -1.45 -17.02
N ALA A 72 51.00 -1.35 -18.23
CA ALA A 72 51.28 -2.51 -19.10
C ALA A 72 52.13 -3.61 -18.42
N ASN A 73 52.99 -3.22 -17.49
CA ASN A 73 53.92 -4.13 -16.81
C ASN A 73 53.32 -4.81 -15.55
N SER A 74 52.14 -4.40 -15.10
CA SER A 74 51.53 -4.97 -13.89
C SER A 74 50.51 -6.05 -14.24
N THR A 75 50.39 -7.07 -13.38
CA THR A 75 49.40 -8.15 -13.53
C THR A 75 48.13 -7.86 -12.76
N ILE A 76 46.97 -8.30 -13.25
CA ILE A 76 45.67 -8.06 -12.61
C ILE A 76 45.58 -8.77 -11.24
N GLU A 77 46.17 -9.96 -11.16
CA GLU A 77 46.23 -10.78 -9.96
C GLU A 77 46.93 -10.04 -8.80
N GLU A 78 47.92 -9.19 -9.10
CA GLU A 78 48.64 -8.39 -8.10
C GLU A 78 47.71 -7.43 -7.34
N TYR A 79 46.64 -6.97 -7.98
CA TYR A 79 45.67 -6.04 -7.40
C TYR A 79 44.44 -6.73 -6.83
N PHE A 80 43.94 -7.79 -7.46
CA PHE A 80 42.61 -8.34 -7.17
C PHE A 80 42.60 -9.72 -6.51
N GLU A 81 43.72 -10.46 -6.49
CA GLU A 81 43.74 -11.85 -6.01
C GLU A 81 43.26 -11.97 -4.55
N ASN A 82 43.63 -11.01 -3.70
CA ASN A 82 43.30 -11.00 -2.27
C ASN A 82 42.04 -10.19 -1.92
N LEU A 83 41.36 -9.61 -2.91
CA LEU A 83 40.19 -8.78 -2.67
C LEU A 83 38.91 -9.62 -2.62
N GLU A 84 38.04 -9.28 -1.68
CA GLU A 84 36.66 -9.77 -1.65
C GLU A 84 35.83 -8.95 -2.65
N LEU A 85 35.36 -9.64 -3.69
CA LEU A 85 34.51 -9.09 -4.74
C LEU A 85 33.12 -9.73 -4.61
N SER A 86 32.07 -8.93 -4.76
CA SER A 86 30.72 -9.48 -4.81
C SER A 86 30.49 -10.25 -6.11
N ILE A 87 29.59 -11.23 -6.09
CA ILE A 87 29.23 -12.01 -7.29
C ILE A 87 28.72 -11.11 -8.43
N ASP A 88 28.05 -10.02 -8.07
CA ASP A 88 27.52 -9.01 -8.98
C ASP A 88 28.52 -7.87 -9.28
N ALA A 89 29.81 -8.04 -8.95
CA ALA A 89 30.83 -7.02 -9.12
C ALA A 89 30.86 -6.46 -10.55
N ASN A 90 30.93 -5.13 -10.64
CA ASN A 90 31.05 -4.41 -11.90
C ASN A 90 32.42 -3.74 -12.02
N ILE A 91 33.44 -4.53 -12.36
CA ILE A 91 34.83 -4.08 -12.44
C ILE A 91 35.36 -4.36 -13.84
N VAL A 92 35.81 -3.29 -14.50
CA VAL A 92 36.51 -3.37 -15.78
C VAL A 92 37.91 -2.80 -15.60
N VAL A 93 38.90 -3.64 -15.87
CA VAL A 93 40.31 -3.25 -15.92
C VAL A 93 40.68 -2.89 -17.35
N VAL A 94 41.38 -1.77 -17.52
CA VAL A 94 41.90 -1.30 -18.79
C VAL A 94 43.42 -1.42 -18.77
N GLN A 95 43.96 -2.25 -19.65
CA GLN A 95 45.40 -2.44 -19.79
C GLN A 95 45.88 -1.95 -21.15
N ASN A 96 46.94 -1.14 -21.15
CA ASN A 96 47.54 -0.62 -22.37
C ASN A 96 48.54 -1.64 -22.93
N ASN A 97 48.33 -2.08 -24.18
CA ASN A 97 49.21 -3.01 -24.89
C ASN A 97 50.10 -2.30 -25.93
N GLY A 98 50.30 -0.99 -25.80
CA GLY A 98 51.09 -0.14 -26.70
C GLY A 98 50.23 0.51 -27.80
N ASP A 99 49.62 -0.31 -28.65
CA ASP A 99 48.82 0.15 -29.81
C ASP A 99 47.30 0.16 -29.53
N SER A 100 46.87 -0.52 -28.47
CA SER A 100 45.45 -0.72 -28.14
C SER A 100 45.23 -0.84 -26.64
N TYR A 101 44.03 -0.51 -26.18
CA TYR A 101 43.61 -0.71 -24.79
C TYR A 101 42.69 -1.92 -24.70
N GLN A 102 43.08 -2.91 -23.91
CA GLN A 102 42.24 -4.08 -23.65
C GLN A 102 41.34 -3.82 -22.45
N LEU A 103 40.06 -4.13 -22.59
CA LEU A 103 39.08 -4.08 -21.52
C LEU A 103 38.86 -5.50 -21.00
N ILE A 104 39.15 -5.70 -19.72
CA ILE A 104 39.16 -7.00 -19.06
C ILE A 104 38.17 -6.93 -17.89
N ASP A 105 37.20 -7.84 -17.91
CA ASP A 105 36.25 -8.03 -16.83
C ASP A 105 36.89 -8.88 -15.73
N VAL A 106 36.81 -8.39 -14.49
CA VAL A 106 37.43 -9.00 -13.32
C VAL A 106 36.35 -9.32 -12.29
N PHE A 107 36.25 -10.59 -11.91
CA PHE A 107 35.24 -11.04 -10.96
C PHE A 107 35.70 -12.30 -10.22
N ASN A 108 34.96 -12.72 -9.20
CA ASN A 108 35.12 -14.03 -8.58
C ASN A 108 33.75 -14.60 -8.21
N TYR A 109 33.67 -15.92 -8.01
CA TYR A 109 32.43 -16.60 -7.62
C TYR A 109 32.25 -16.67 -6.09
N GLY A 110 32.78 -15.69 -5.36
CA GLY A 110 32.82 -15.66 -3.90
C GLY A 110 34.14 -16.21 -3.35
N LYS A 111 35.08 -15.30 -3.08
CA LYS A 111 36.39 -15.61 -2.45
C LYS A 111 36.22 -16.31 -1.09
N VAL A 112 35.20 -15.93 -0.33
CA VAL A 112 34.85 -16.54 0.98
C VAL A 112 34.58 -18.04 0.87
N GLN A 113 34.11 -18.52 -0.29
CA GLN A 113 33.88 -19.94 -0.55
C GLN A 113 35.11 -20.65 -1.17
N GLY A 114 36.25 -19.96 -1.28
CA GLY A 114 37.50 -20.52 -1.79
C GLY A 114 37.67 -20.43 -3.31
N ASN A 115 36.82 -19.69 -4.02
CA ASN A 115 36.96 -19.49 -5.47
C ASN A 115 38.11 -18.54 -5.82
N SER A 116 38.83 -18.84 -6.90
CA SER A 116 39.88 -17.99 -7.45
C SER A 116 39.32 -16.76 -8.17
N LEU A 117 40.20 -15.81 -8.45
CA LEU A 117 39.92 -14.70 -9.34
C LEU A 117 39.69 -15.21 -10.76
N GLU A 118 38.71 -14.64 -11.46
CA GLU A 118 38.40 -14.91 -12.85
C GLU A 118 38.59 -13.63 -13.65
N VAL A 119 39.32 -13.75 -14.76
CA VAL A 119 39.64 -12.63 -15.67
C VAL A 119 39.18 -12.98 -17.07
N LYS A 120 38.48 -12.04 -17.71
CA LYS A 120 37.93 -12.27 -19.04
C LYS A 120 38.06 -11.05 -19.92
N LEU A 121 38.69 -11.19 -21.08
CA LEU A 121 38.71 -10.14 -22.09
C LEU A 121 37.28 -9.88 -22.60
N ILE A 122 36.83 -8.63 -22.48
CA ILE A 122 35.49 -8.21 -22.93
C ILE A 122 35.55 -7.26 -24.12
N GLY A 123 36.68 -6.63 -24.43
CA GLY A 123 36.73 -5.74 -25.58
C GLY A 123 38.07 -5.11 -25.78
N VAL A 124 38.19 -4.38 -26.89
CA VAL A 124 39.42 -3.67 -27.26
C VAL A 124 39.04 -2.27 -27.74
N TRP A 125 39.78 -1.27 -27.28
CA TRP A 125 39.69 0.10 -27.76
C TRP A 125 40.94 0.43 -28.59
N ASN A 126 40.70 0.75 -29.86
CA ASN A 126 41.71 1.15 -30.84
C ASN A 126 41.40 2.55 -31.39
N ASP A 127 42.24 3.06 -32.29
CA ASP A 127 41.99 4.32 -33.00
C ASP A 127 40.67 4.33 -33.79
N THR A 128 40.16 3.16 -34.17
CA THR A 128 38.87 2.99 -34.86
C THR A 128 37.66 3.06 -33.93
N GLY A 129 37.86 3.04 -32.60
CA GLY A 129 36.81 3.09 -31.58
C GLY A 129 36.77 1.86 -30.66
N LEU A 130 35.68 1.76 -29.89
CA LEU A 130 35.43 0.69 -28.93
C LEU A 130 34.76 -0.51 -29.60
N ASP A 131 35.39 -1.68 -29.52
CA ASP A 131 34.78 -2.95 -29.89
C ASP A 131 34.47 -3.78 -28.65
N ILE A 132 33.18 -3.95 -28.35
CA ILE A 132 32.66 -4.75 -27.23
C ILE A 132 31.50 -5.61 -27.76
N PRO A 133 31.43 -6.91 -27.40
CA PRO A 133 30.32 -7.78 -27.73
C PRO A 133 29.02 -7.26 -27.10
N LYS A 134 27.91 -7.42 -27.83
CA LYS A 134 26.60 -6.91 -27.39
C LYS A 134 25.93 -7.78 -26.31
N ASP A 135 26.55 -8.89 -25.93
CA ASP A 135 26.00 -9.83 -24.97
C ASP A 135 26.08 -9.27 -23.54
N PHE A 136 25.06 -9.59 -22.74
CA PHE A 136 25.04 -9.19 -21.34
C PHE A 136 26.08 -9.99 -20.55
N LYS A 137 27.04 -9.30 -19.93
CA LYS A 137 28.20 -9.91 -19.25
C LYS A 137 27.85 -11.03 -18.27
N TYR A 138 26.71 -10.95 -17.59
CA TYR A 138 26.29 -11.92 -16.58
C TYR A 138 25.89 -13.28 -17.15
N TYR A 139 25.51 -13.39 -18.43
CA TYR A 139 25.31 -14.70 -19.07
C TYR A 139 26.59 -15.53 -19.09
N THR A 140 27.75 -14.86 -19.04
CA THR A 140 29.02 -15.58 -19.01
C THR A 140 29.48 -15.94 -17.60
N ARG A 141 28.77 -15.45 -16.57
CA ARG A 141 29.04 -15.70 -15.15
C ARG A 141 27.97 -16.59 -14.49
N TRP A 142 26.97 -17.05 -15.24
CA TRP A 142 25.83 -17.80 -14.69
C TRP A 142 26.12 -19.24 -14.22
N ASN A 143 27.28 -19.78 -14.55
CA ASN A 143 27.66 -21.17 -14.28
C ASN A 143 28.21 -21.36 -12.87
N PHE A 144 28.51 -20.25 -12.16
CA PHE A 144 29.03 -20.22 -10.79
C PHE A 144 30.20 -21.18 -10.52
N ASN A 145 30.94 -21.62 -11.55
CA ASN A 145 31.99 -22.64 -11.45
C ASN A 145 31.65 -23.82 -10.51
N ASN A 146 30.45 -24.40 -10.63
CA ASN A 146 30.01 -25.55 -9.82
C ASN A 146 29.95 -25.27 -8.31
N LEU A 147 29.68 -24.02 -7.93
CA LEU A 147 29.45 -23.62 -6.54
C LEU A 147 28.23 -24.33 -5.97
N THR A 148 28.42 -25.02 -4.84
CA THR A 148 27.33 -25.68 -4.12
C THR A 148 26.72 -24.71 -3.10
N LEU A 149 25.48 -24.29 -3.33
CA LEU A 149 24.74 -23.43 -2.40
C LEU A 149 23.74 -24.26 -1.57
N ARG A 150 23.67 -24.02 -0.26
CA ARG A 150 22.66 -24.64 0.61
C ARG A 150 21.43 -23.74 0.68
N ALA A 151 20.33 -24.20 0.07
CA ALA A 151 19.05 -23.50 0.06
C ALA A 151 17.96 -24.33 0.75
N ILE A 152 17.20 -23.72 1.66
CA ILE A 152 16.08 -24.34 2.39
C ILE A 152 14.87 -23.40 2.34
N SER A 153 13.67 -23.95 2.16
CA SER A 153 12.44 -23.16 1.96
C SER A 153 11.58 -22.99 3.22
N VAL A 154 12.03 -23.43 4.40
CA VAL A 154 11.19 -23.49 5.61
C VAL A 154 11.90 -22.88 6.81
N ALA A 155 11.21 -21.94 7.49
CA ALA A 155 11.53 -21.29 8.78
C ALA A 155 13.02 -21.00 9.06
N VAL A 156 13.44 -19.76 8.78
CA VAL A 156 14.79 -19.57 8.23
C VAL A 156 15.71 -18.65 9.04
N THR A 157 15.21 -18.02 10.11
CA THR A 157 16.01 -17.01 10.83
C THR A 157 17.22 -17.61 11.51
N ASN A 158 17.04 -18.77 12.15
CA ASN A 158 18.12 -19.40 12.89
C ASN A 158 19.11 -20.09 11.94
N SER A 159 18.64 -20.76 10.89
CA SER A 159 19.52 -21.44 9.92
C SER A 159 20.38 -20.45 9.13
N LEU A 160 19.85 -19.29 8.75
CA LEU A 160 20.63 -18.21 8.15
C LEU A 160 21.62 -17.61 9.16
N PHE A 161 21.16 -17.34 10.38
CA PHE A 161 22.01 -16.73 11.41
C PHE A 161 23.23 -17.60 11.75
N TRP A 162 23.02 -18.91 11.91
CA TRP A 162 24.08 -19.88 12.17
C TRP A 162 24.86 -20.31 10.93
N ARG A 163 24.56 -19.74 9.76
CA ARG A 163 25.20 -20.08 8.46
C ARG A 163 25.09 -21.58 8.12
N GLU A 164 24.01 -22.23 8.56
CA GLU A 164 23.63 -23.57 8.12
C GLU A 164 23.02 -23.54 6.71
N GLN A 165 22.45 -22.38 6.37
CA GLN A 165 21.83 -22.06 5.09
C GLN A 165 22.44 -20.78 4.54
N ASP A 166 22.65 -20.75 3.23
CA ASP A 166 23.29 -19.60 2.56
C ASP A 166 22.25 -18.65 1.95
N ILE A 167 21.13 -19.18 1.44
CA ILE A 167 20.06 -18.38 0.79
C ILE A 167 18.68 -18.88 1.20
N SER A 168 17.78 -17.95 1.50
CA SER A 168 16.36 -18.21 1.78
C SER A 168 15.43 -17.56 0.78
N CYS A 169 14.52 -18.36 0.24
CA CYS A 169 13.50 -17.91 -0.72
C CYS A 169 12.09 -17.93 -0.10
N THR A 170 11.97 -17.46 1.14
CA THR A 170 10.70 -17.48 1.89
C THR A 170 10.17 -16.07 2.13
N CYS A 171 8.85 -15.93 2.22
CA CYS A 171 8.22 -14.69 2.66
C CYS A 171 8.45 -14.50 4.17
N ALA A 172 9.48 -13.73 4.50
CA ALA A 172 9.82 -13.39 5.88
C ALA A 172 9.47 -11.94 6.19
N ARG A 173 8.93 -11.70 7.39
CA ARG A 173 8.87 -10.33 7.91
C ARG A 173 10.25 -9.91 8.36
N ILE A 174 10.76 -8.82 7.79
CA ILE A 174 12.09 -8.31 8.10
C ILE A 174 12.02 -7.33 9.28
N TYR A 175 12.84 -7.57 10.30
CA TYR A 175 13.06 -6.62 11.40
C TYR A 175 14.29 -5.77 11.12
N PRO A 176 14.34 -4.51 11.58
CA PRO A 176 15.53 -3.67 11.41
C PRO A 176 16.82 -4.32 11.89
N LYS A 177 16.78 -5.03 13.02
CA LYS A 177 17.93 -5.77 13.58
C LYS A 177 18.43 -6.91 12.69
N TRP A 178 17.60 -7.42 11.77
CA TRP A 178 18.03 -8.48 10.86
C TRP A 178 18.84 -7.95 9.69
N MET A 179 18.69 -6.67 9.35
CA MET A 179 19.52 -6.03 8.32
C MET A 179 20.99 -5.88 8.74
N GLU A 180 21.32 -6.13 10.01
CA GLU A 180 22.72 -6.16 10.49
C GLU A 180 23.47 -7.44 10.08
N TRP A 181 22.75 -8.52 9.76
CA TRP A 181 23.35 -9.83 9.48
C TRP A 181 22.72 -10.61 8.31
N VAL A 182 21.62 -10.12 7.73
CA VAL A 182 21.01 -10.66 6.50
C VAL A 182 20.86 -9.55 5.47
N ASP A 183 21.35 -9.83 4.26
CA ASP A 183 21.03 -9.07 3.08
C ASP A 183 19.70 -9.54 2.48
N ILE A 184 18.81 -8.59 2.21
CA ILE A 184 17.50 -8.84 1.63
C ILE A 184 17.49 -8.49 0.15
N PHE A 185 16.80 -9.30 -0.65
CA PHE A 185 16.56 -8.97 -2.05
C PHE A 185 15.62 -7.77 -2.14
N PHE A 186 16.11 -6.65 -2.66
CA PHE A 186 15.34 -5.41 -2.81
C PHE A 186 15.23 -5.02 -4.30
N PRO A 187 14.03 -4.65 -4.80
CA PRO A 187 12.75 -4.60 -4.09
C PRO A 187 12.20 -6.01 -3.77
N PRO A 188 11.36 -6.16 -2.72
CA PRO A 188 10.80 -7.45 -2.37
C PRO A 188 9.94 -7.99 -3.51
N ALA A 189 10.12 -9.27 -3.85
CA ALA A 189 9.37 -9.91 -4.93
C ALA A 189 7.86 -9.98 -4.66
N THR A 190 7.44 -10.03 -3.39
CA THR A 190 6.03 -10.04 -2.98
C THR A 190 5.83 -9.20 -1.72
N LYS A 191 4.65 -8.57 -1.61
CA LYS A 191 4.19 -7.84 -0.41
C LYS A 191 2.91 -8.49 0.09
N ILE A 192 2.91 -8.92 1.36
CA ILE A 192 1.75 -9.55 2.02
C ILE A 192 1.28 -8.63 3.14
N GLU A 193 -0.03 -8.45 3.26
CA GLU A 193 -0.69 -7.69 4.32
C GLU A 193 -1.73 -8.58 5.02
N THR A 194 -1.91 -8.38 6.32
CA THR A 194 -2.93 -9.13 7.10
C THR A 194 -4.31 -8.54 6.83
N LYS A 195 -5.28 -9.40 6.53
CA LYS A 195 -6.68 -9.00 6.27
C LYS A 195 -7.64 -9.92 7.01
N PHE A 196 -8.81 -9.39 7.35
CA PHE A 196 -9.91 -10.17 7.92
C PHE A 196 -10.81 -10.67 6.79
N TYR A 197 -11.19 -11.94 6.87
CA TYR A 197 -12.11 -12.58 5.94
C TYR A 197 -13.39 -12.95 6.69
N TYR A 198 -14.53 -12.56 6.14
CA TYR A 198 -15.85 -12.91 6.66
C TYR A 198 -16.84 -13.05 5.50
N LEU A 199 -17.89 -13.83 5.69
CA LEU A 199 -19.01 -13.84 4.75
C LEU A 199 -19.87 -12.61 5.01
N ILE A 200 -20.33 -11.98 3.93
CA ILE A 200 -21.29 -10.88 4.00
C ILE A 200 -22.54 -11.40 4.71
N PRO A 201 -22.93 -10.85 5.86
CA PRO A 201 -24.11 -11.31 6.56
C PRO A 201 -25.36 -10.86 5.80
N ASP A 202 -26.31 -11.78 5.58
CA ASP A 202 -27.65 -11.45 5.05
C ASP A 202 -28.46 -10.59 6.04
N LYS A 203 -28.09 -10.62 7.32
CA LYS A 203 -28.62 -9.81 8.42
C LYS A 203 -27.48 -9.46 9.38
N GLY A 204 -27.13 -8.18 9.51
CA GLY A 204 -26.05 -7.79 10.42
C GLY A 204 -25.58 -6.35 10.24
N VAL A 205 -24.87 -5.87 11.26
CA VAL A 205 -24.47 -4.48 11.55
C VAL A 205 -23.74 -3.82 10.38
N GLY A 206 -24.53 -3.16 9.53
CA GLY A 206 -24.23 -1.91 8.85
C GLY A 206 -25.46 -1.03 9.03
N ASP A 207 -25.42 0.24 8.63
CA ASP A 207 -26.57 1.16 8.68
C ASP A 207 -27.68 0.75 7.69
N TYR A 208 -28.23 -0.46 7.86
CA TYR A 208 -29.50 -0.88 7.31
C TYR A 208 -30.61 -0.24 8.16
N GLU A 209 -30.60 1.09 8.22
CA GLU A 209 -31.78 1.83 8.64
C GLU A 209 -32.87 1.57 7.60
N ASN A 210 -34.07 1.27 8.07
CA ASN A 210 -35.27 1.22 7.24
C ASN A 210 -35.56 2.63 6.68
N ARG A 211 -34.82 3.03 5.64
CA ARG A 211 -34.99 4.30 4.91
C ARG A 211 -36.36 4.43 4.24
N PHE A 212 -37.16 3.36 4.24
CA PHE A 212 -38.58 3.43 3.84
C PHE A 212 -39.38 4.42 4.68
N LEU A 213 -39.10 4.52 6.00
CA LEU A 213 -39.81 5.42 6.91
C LEU A 213 -39.07 6.75 7.15
N THR A 214 -37.80 6.82 6.79
CA THR A 214 -36.92 7.98 7.01
C THR A 214 -36.12 8.39 5.76
N PRO A 215 -36.76 8.60 4.59
CA PRO A 215 -36.02 9.01 3.40
C PRO A 215 -35.59 10.49 3.45
N LEU A 216 -36.26 11.30 4.27
CA LEU A 216 -35.99 12.73 4.46
C LEU A 216 -35.41 12.99 5.86
N SER A 217 -34.54 14.00 5.95
CA SER A 217 -33.93 14.38 7.23
C SER A 217 -35.00 14.85 8.23
N PRO A 218 -34.76 14.69 9.55
CA PRO A 218 -35.72 15.13 10.58
C PRO A 218 -36.12 16.61 10.43
N GLY A 219 -35.20 17.47 9.97
CA GLY A 219 -35.49 18.88 9.73
C GLY A 219 -36.54 19.11 8.64
N VAL A 220 -36.51 18.34 7.55
CA VAL A 220 -37.50 18.45 6.46
C VAL A 220 -38.90 18.05 6.94
N TRP A 221 -39.00 17.01 7.79
CA TRP A 221 -40.26 16.62 8.40
C TRP A 221 -40.87 17.69 9.28
N TRP A 222 -40.05 18.30 10.16
CA TRP A 222 -40.51 19.40 11.00
C TRP A 222 -40.96 20.61 10.17
N CYS A 223 -40.21 20.97 9.12
CA CYS A 223 -40.61 22.04 8.21
C CYS A 223 -41.91 21.71 7.46
N ALA A 224 -42.08 20.48 6.98
CA ALA A 224 -43.31 20.04 6.30
C ALA A 224 -44.52 20.10 7.23
N CYS A 225 -44.39 19.61 8.47
CA CYS A 225 -45.44 19.73 9.49
C CYS A 225 -45.79 21.18 9.79
N LEU A 226 -44.81 22.06 9.97
CA LEU A 226 -45.03 23.49 10.21
C LEU A 226 -45.77 24.16 9.05
N VAL A 227 -45.37 23.88 7.81
CA VAL A 227 -46.03 24.43 6.61
C VAL A 227 -47.47 23.91 6.49
N LEU A 228 -47.72 22.63 6.75
CA LEU A 228 -49.06 22.05 6.72
C LEU A 228 -49.98 22.67 7.79
N VAL A 229 -49.47 22.89 9.00
CA VAL A 229 -50.21 23.56 10.08
C VAL A 229 -50.50 25.02 9.71
N ALA A 230 -49.52 25.74 9.16
CA ALA A 230 -49.70 27.12 8.73
C ALA A 230 -50.75 27.24 7.60
N CYS A 231 -50.67 26.38 6.58
CA CYS A 231 -51.65 26.33 5.50
C CYS A 231 -53.04 25.90 6.00
N GLY A 232 -53.12 24.96 6.94
CA GLY A 232 -54.38 24.56 7.58
C GLY A 232 -55.02 25.71 8.38
N ALA A 233 -54.22 26.49 9.10
CA ALA A 233 -54.70 27.68 9.81
C ALA A 233 -55.21 28.76 8.84
N LEU A 234 -54.50 28.99 7.73
CA LEU A 234 -54.93 29.91 6.67
C LEU A 234 -56.23 29.46 6.00
N LEU A 235 -56.37 28.15 5.71
CA LEU A 235 -57.61 27.59 5.17
C LEU A 235 -58.78 27.68 6.16
N ALA A 236 -58.54 27.45 7.45
CA ALA A 236 -59.55 27.58 8.49
C ALA A 236 -60.00 29.04 8.68
N ALA A 237 -59.07 30.00 8.57
CA ALA A 237 -59.37 31.43 8.61
C ALA A 237 -60.18 31.87 7.38
N ALA A 238 -59.77 31.45 6.18
CA ALA A 238 -60.51 31.71 4.95
C ALA A 238 -61.93 31.10 5.00
N ALA A 239 -62.07 29.85 5.47
CA ALA A 239 -63.36 29.18 5.62
C ALA A 239 -64.27 29.84 6.67
N ARG A 240 -63.69 30.44 7.74
CA ARG A 240 -64.45 31.27 8.70
C ARG A 240 -64.97 32.55 8.07
N LEU A 241 -64.14 33.23 7.27
CA LEU A 241 -64.53 34.45 6.56
C LEU A 241 -65.62 34.20 5.51
N GLU A 242 -65.65 33.00 4.92
CA GLU A 242 -66.68 32.55 3.98
C GLU A 242 -67.98 32.07 4.66
N GLY A 243 -68.08 32.10 6.00
CA GLY A 243 -69.30 31.75 6.73
C GLY A 243 -69.66 30.26 6.73
N ARG A 244 -68.69 29.35 6.54
CA ARG A 244 -68.93 27.89 6.53
C ARG A 244 -69.36 27.38 7.92
N PRO A 245 -70.26 26.38 8.01
CA PRO A 245 -70.76 25.84 9.28
C PRO A 245 -69.67 25.12 10.09
N GLN A 246 -68.68 24.48 9.44
CA GLN A 246 -67.58 23.76 10.10
C GLN A 246 -66.21 24.05 9.45
N PRO A 247 -65.64 25.25 9.67
CA PRO A 247 -64.43 25.70 8.97
C PRO A 247 -63.17 24.92 9.37
N GLY A 248 -63.10 24.45 10.62
CA GLY A 248 -61.95 23.69 11.13
C GLY A 248 -61.87 22.27 10.57
N LEU A 249 -63.01 21.56 10.50
CA LEU A 249 -63.07 20.20 9.96
C LEU A 249 -62.76 20.20 8.46
N TYR A 250 -63.32 21.16 7.73
CA TYR A 250 -63.03 21.35 6.30
C TYR A 250 -61.54 21.60 6.04
N ALA A 251 -60.90 22.49 6.80
CA ALA A 251 -59.47 22.78 6.65
C ALA A 251 -58.59 21.56 6.96
N LEU A 252 -58.91 20.79 8.01
CA LEU A 252 -58.17 19.59 8.37
C LEU A 252 -58.34 18.47 7.32
N CYS A 253 -59.56 18.17 6.91
CA CYS A 253 -59.85 17.15 5.91
C CYS A 253 -59.27 17.51 4.53
N SER A 254 -59.30 18.78 4.14
CA SER A 254 -58.73 19.23 2.86
C SER A 254 -57.20 19.17 2.83
N VAL A 255 -56.52 19.55 3.92
CA VAL A 255 -55.06 19.42 4.02
C VAL A 255 -54.63 17.95 4.05
N LEU A 256 -55.32 17.11 4.84
CA LEU A 256 -55.03 15.67 4.88
C LEU A 256 -55.27 14.99 3.54
N ALA A 257 -56.36 15.32 2.86
CA ALA A 257 -56.64 14.80 1.53
C ALA A 257 -55.55 15.21 0.53
N ALA A 258 -55.15 16.50 0.51
CA ALA A 258 -54.09 16.97 -0.37
C ALA A 258 -52.74 16.28 -0.10
N VAL A 259 -52.38 16.05 1.17
CA VAL A 259 -51.18 15.27 1.54
C VAL A 259 -51.25 13.82 1.03
N CYS A 260 -52.43 13.22 1.09
CA CYS A 260 -52.69 11.88 0.56
C CYS A 260 -52.91 11.86 -0.98
N GLN A 261 -52.71 12.99 -1.67
CA GLN A 261 -52.97 13.15 -3.11
C GLN A 261 -54.42 12.92 -3.52
N GLN A 262 -55.35 13.15 -2.60
CA GLN A 262 -56.79 13.04 -2.81
C GLN A 262 -57.45 14.42 -2.79
N ALA A 263 -58.58 14.54 -3.47
CA ALA A 263 -59.44 15.72 -3.38
C ALA A 263 -60.50 15.49 -2.31
N TYR A 264 -60.75 16.50 -1.47
CA TYR A 264 -61.84 16.50 -0.51
C TYR A 264 -62.90 17.51 -0.91
N GLU A 265 -64.12 17.02 -1.14
CA GLU A 265 -65.30 17.84 -1.40
C GLU A 265 -66.31 17.64 -0.26
N ASP A 266 -66.73 18.73 0.35
CA ASP A 266 -67.63 18.75 1.53
C ASP A 266 -69.12 18.73 1.12
N GLY A 267 -69.44 18.48 -0.15
CA GLY A 267 -70.81 18.40 -0.68
C GLY A 267 -71.65 19.69 -0.61
N VAL A 268 -71.20 20.73 0.11
CA VAL A 268 -71.86 22.04 0.18
C VAL A 268 -71.62 22.80 -1.13
N GLN A 269 -72.64 22.83 -1.99
CA GLN A 269 -72.72 23.72 -3.16
C GLN A 269 -72.84 25.18 -2.70
N MET A 270 -71.72 25.79 -2.34
CA MET A 270 -71.63 27.25 -2.25
C MET A 270 -71.71 27.81 -3.68
N LEU A 271 -72.66 28.73 -3.92
CA LEU A 271 -72.66 29.57 -5.12
C LEU A 271 -71.24 30.13 -5.34
N GLU A 272 -70.73 30.03 -6.56
CA GLU A 272 -69.33 30.41 -6.91
C GLU A 272 -68.96 31.83 -6.46
N GLU A 273 -69.96 32.69 -6.23
CA GLU A 273 -69.84 34.06 -5.72
C GLU A 273 -69.20 34.19 -4.32
N TYR A 274 -69.26 33.16 -3.46
CA TYR A 274 -68.71 33.23 -2.08
C TYR A 274 -67.33 32.56 -1.92
N SER A 275 -66.74 32.02 -2.99
CA SER A 275 -65.41 31.42 -2.92
C SER A 275 -64.32 32.49 -2.92
N SER A 276 -63.65 32.73 -1.79
CA SER A 276 -62.53 33.66 -1.71
C SER A 276 -61.38 33.23 -2.64
N GLN A 277 -60.80 34.17 -3.39
CA GLN A 277 -59.61 33.89 -4.20
C GLN A 277 -58.45 33.39 -3.33
N GLY A 278 -58.37 33.86 -2.08
CA GLY A 278 -57.39 33.41 -1.09
C GLY A 278 -57.47 31.91 -0.77
N ARG A 279 -58.68 31.34 -0.65
CA ARG A 279 -58.86 29.89 -0.44
C ARG A 279 -58.38 29.08 -1.64
N ARG A 280 -58.74 29.49 -2.86
CA ARG A 280 -58.33 28.79 -4.11
C ARG A 280 -56.80 28.78 -4.25
N THR A 281 -56.16 29.92 -4.01
CA THR A 281 -54.70 30.02 -4.03
C THR A 281 -54.06 29.17 -2.92
N THR A 282 -54.64 29.15 -1.71
CA THR A 282 -54.08 28.34 -0.60
C THR A 282 -54.20 26.84 -0.88
N VAL A 283 -55.33 26.35 -1.41
CA VAL A 283 -55.48 24.95 -1.83
C VAL A 283 -54.51 24.59 -2.95
N LEU A 284 -54.31 25.49 -3.93
CA LEU A 284 -53.33 25.28 -5.00
C LEU A 284 -51.91 25.18 -4.44
N VAL A 285 -51.51 26.08 -3.53
CA VAL A 285 -50.19 26.04 -2.89
C VAL A 285 -50.01 24.74 -2.10
N VAL A 286 -50.98 24.33 -1.30
CA VAL A 286 -50.93 23.05 -0.56
C VAL A 286 -50.83 21.86 -1.51
N GLY A 287 -51.57 21.87 -2.63
CA GLY A 287 -51.51 20.83 -3.65
C GLY A 287 -50.15 20.75 -4.34
N VAL A 288 -49.57 21.89 -4.74
CA VAL A 288 -48.23 21.91 -5.37
C VAL A 288 -47.15 21.48 -4.38
N THR A 289 -47.19 21.95 -3.13
CA THR A 289 -46.19 21.56 -2.11
C THR A 289 -46.28 20.09 -1.74
N SER A 290 -47.49 19.53 -1.60
CA SER A 290 -47.69 18.10 -1.34
C SER A 290 -47.25 17.22 -2.52
N MET A 291 -47.53 17.64 -3.76
CA MET A 291 -47.06 16.96 -4.97
C MET A 291 -45.53 16.92 -5.05
N LEU A 292 -44.86 18.05 -4.78
CA LEU A 292 -43.39 18.10 -4.75
C LEU A 292 -42.81 17.20 -3.66
N LEU A 293 -43.36 17.26 -2.44
CA LEU A 293 -42.89 16.44 -1.33
C LEU A 293 -43.03 14.95 -1.62
N TYR A 294 -44.15 14.52 -2.20
CA TYR A 294 -44.34 13.13 -2.61
C TYR A 294 -43.37 12.69 -3.71
N ASN A 295 -43.13 13.53 -4.72
CA ASN A 295 -42.19 13.21 -5.81
C ASN A 295 -40.76 13.05 -5.29
N TYR A 296 -40.31 13.92 -4.38
CA TYR A 296 -38.99 13.77 -3.75
C TYR A 296 -38.93 12.57 -2.80
N TYR A 297 -40.00 12.31 -2.05
CA TYR A 297 -40.09 11.14 -1.16
C TYR A 297 -39.96 9.83 -1.93
N THR A 298 -40.78 9.65 -2.97
CA THR A 298 -40.76 8.44 -3.80
C THR A 298 -39.43 8.28 -4.56
N SER A 299 -38.89 9.36 -5.11
CA SER A 299 -37.60 9.33 -5.81
C SER A 299 -36.43 8.95 -4.89
N SER A 300 -36.44 9.41 -3.63
CA SER A 300 -35.40 9.07 -2.66
C SER A 300 -35.51 7.62 -2.18
N VAL A 301 -36.73 7.11 -1.98
CA VAL A 301 -36.94 5.68 -1.67
C VAL A 301 -36.47 4.78 -2.81
N VAL A 302 -36.80 5.10 -4.07
CA VAL A 302 -36.34 4.32 -5.24
C VAL A 302 -34.82 4.42 -5.40
N SER A 303 -34.25 5.61 -5.23
CA SER A 303 -32.79 5.80 -5.24
C SER A 303 -32.10 4.96 -4.17
N TRP A 304 -32.68 4.85 -2.97
CA TRP A 304 -32.15 3.97 -1.94
C TRP A 304 -32.29 2.49 -2.30
N LEU A 305 -33.42 2.04 -2.83
CA LEU A 305 -33.59 0.65 -3.25
C LEU A 305 -32.58 0.23 -4.33
N LEU A 306 -32.22 1.16 -5.23
CA LEU A 306 -31.22 0.92 -6.27
C LEU A 306 -29.78 1.04 -5.76
N ASN A 307 -29.53 1.89 -4.76
CA ASN A 307 -28.20 2.16 -4.20
C ASN A 307 -27.98 1.53 -2.82
N ALA A 308 -28.80 0.55 -2.42
CA ALA A 308 -28.65 -0.12 -1.15
C ALA A 308 -27.30 -0.85 -1.15
N ALA A 309 -26.28 -0.20 -0.58
CA ALA A 309 -24.97 -0.78 -0.43
C ALA A 309 -25.06 -1.94 0.55
N VAL A 310 -24.37 -3.02 0.21
CA VAL A 310 -24.26 -4.20 1.07
C VAL A 310 -23.65 -3.79 2.41
N PRO A 311 -24.19 -4.22 3.56
CA PRO A 311 -23.59 -3.93 4.85
C PRO A 311 -22.21 -4.59 4.89
N SER A 312 -21.17 -3.78 4.98
CA SER A 312 -19.80 -4.25 5.08
C SER A 312 -19.12 -3.59 6.28
N ILE A 313 -18.33 -4.40 6.98
CA ILE A 313 -17.46 -3.95 8.05
C ILE A 313 -16.15 -3.53 7.40
N ASP A 314 -15.92 -2.22 7.32
CA ASP A 314 -14.78 -1.60 6.65
C ASP A 314 -13.73 -1.04 7.63
N SER A 315 -14.05 -1.02 8.94
CA SER A 315 -13.24 -0.39 9.98
C SER A 315 -13.02 -1.32 11.18
N ILE A 316 -11.88 -1.17 11.86
CA ILE A 316 -11.56 -1.92 13.08
C ILE A 316 -12.60 -1.67 14.17
N PRO A 317 -13.05 -0.42 14.44
CA PRO A 317 -14.14 -0.17 15.38
C PRO A 317 -15.44 -0.91 15.03
N GLY A 318 -15.79 -0.97 13.73
CA GLY A 318 -16.94 -1.75 13.26
C GLY A 318 -16.80 -3.24 13.56
N LEU A 319 -15.60 -3.80 13.40
CA LEU A 319 -15.30 -5.19 13.72
C LEU A 319 -15.37 -5.45 15.24
N ILE A 320 -14.88 -4.52 16.06
CA ILE A 320 -14.97 -4.60 17.53
C ILE A 320 -16.43 -4.60 17.99
N ALA A 321 -17.28 -3.75 17.40
CA ALA A 321 -18.69 -3.63 17.72
C ALA A 321 -19.55 -4.77 17.17
N SER A 322 -19.09 -5.48 16.14
CA SER A 322 -19.81 -6.63 15.57
C SER A 322 -19.96 -7.78 16.58
N ASP A 323 -20.88 -8.71 16.34
CA ASP A 323 -21.01 -9.93 17.14
C ASP A 323 -20.08 -11.07 16.68
N LEU A 324 -19.24 -10.82 15.66
CA LEU A 324 -18.39 -11.86 15.07
C LEU A 324 -17.27 -12.28 16.03
N GLU A 325 -17.08 -13.59 16.19
CA GLU A 325 -15.90 -14.17 16.84
C GLU A 325 -14.68 -14.11 15.90
N LEU A 326 -13.51 -13.73 16.43
CA LEU A 326 -12.27 -13.70 15.68
C LEU A 326 -11.49 -15.01 15.84
N ILE A 327 -11.14 -15.60 14.71
CA ILE A 327 -10.22 -16.73 14.58
C ILE A 327 -8.99 -16.33 13.76
N PHE A 328 -7.86 -16.97 14.04
CA PHE A 328 -6.58 -16.74 13.38
C PHE A 328 -6.03 -18.06 12.83
N GLU A 329 -5.32 -17.98 11.72
CA GLU A 329 -4.58 -19.13 11.20
C GLU A 329 -3.47 -19.52 12.19
N ASN A 330 -3.22 -20.82 12.35
CA ASN A 330 -2.19 -21.37 13.23
C ASN A 330 -0.78 -21.20 12.65
N ILE A 331 -0.37 -19.95 12.44
CA ILE A 331 0.95 -19.55 11.94
C ILE A 331 1.78 -18.87 13.03
N GLY A 332 3.11 -18.89 12.87
CA GLY A 332 4.04 -18.28 13.83
C GLY A 332 3.77 -16.79 14.06
N TYR A 333 3.43 -16.04 13.00
CA TYR A 333 3.13 -14.60 13.10
C TYR A 333 1.89 -14.32 13.95
N ALA A 334 0.83 -15.12 13.83
CA ALA A 334 -0.39 -14.95 14.60
C ALA A 334 -0.14 -15.24 16.09
N LYS A 335 0.60 -16.31 16.40
CA LYS A 335 1.04 -16.61 17.78
C LYS A 335 1.86 -15.47 18.38
N GLN A 336 2.84 -14.99 17.63
CA GLN A 336 3.73 -13.94 18.11
C GLN A 336 2.98 -12.61 18.34
N TRP A 337 1.94 -12.34 17.56
CA TRP A 337 1.03 -11.22 17.80
C TRP A 337 0.17 -11.39 19.04
N LEU A 338 -0.37 -12.60 19.28
CA LEU A 338 -1.16 -12.89 20.47
C LEU A 338 -0.32 -12.71 21.75
N ASP A 339 0.95 -13.11 21.70
CA ASP A 339 1.87 -13.02 22.84
C ASP A 339 2.45 -11.61 23.04
N ASN A 340 2.65 -10.84 21.97
CA ASN A 340 3.34 -9.54 22.03
C ASN A 340 2.47 -8.38 21.51
N PRO A 341 2.04 -7.46 22.39
CA PRO A 341 1.36 -6.24 21.99
C PRO A 341 2.21 -5.36 21.05
N GLY A 342 1.60 -4.85 19.98
CA GLY A 342 2.28 -3.98 19.01
C GLY A 342 3.18 -4.73 18.03
N PHE A 343 3.01 -6.05 17.90
CA PHE A 343 3.80 -6.85 16.98
C PHE A 343 3.51 -6.51 15.51
N TYR A 344 2.26 -6.22 15.08
CA TYR A 344 1.94 -6.04 13.64
C TYR A 344 2.42 -4.72 13.03
N TYR A 345 2.49 -3.65 13.81
CA TYR A 345 3.08 -2.39 13.34
C TYR A 345 4.59 -2.36 13.60
N PHE A 346 5.31 -1.50 12.88
CA PHE A 346 6.73 -1.24 13.11
C PHE A 346 6.99 -1.18 14.62
N ALA A 347 7.94 -2.00 15.11
CA ALA A 347 8.32 -2.07 16.52
C ALA A 347 8.56 -0.65 17.07
N GLY A 348 7.57 -0.10 17.78
CA GLY A 348 7.57 1.29 18.25
C GLY A 348 6.26 2.05 18.07
N TYR A 349 5.37 1.65 17.15
CA TYR A 349 4.07 2.29 16.97
C TYR A 349 2.95 1.45 17.60
N LYS A 350 2.41 1.91 18.74
CA LYS A 350 1.23 1.30 19.36
C LYS A 350 -0.02 1.82 18.67
N ASN A 351 -0.80 0.93 18.06
CA ASN A 351 -2.14 1.26 17.60
C ASN A 351 -3.14 0.94 18.72
N ALA A 352 -3.77 1.98 19.27
CA ALA A 352 -4.74 1.84 20.36
C ALA A 352 -5.97 1.01 19.95
N GLU A 353 -6.39 1.08 18.68
CA GLU A 353 -7.53 0.32 18.18
C GLU A 353 -7.26 -1.18 18.09
N GLU A 354 -6.02 -1.56 17.76
CA GLU A 354 -5.58 -2.94 17.72
C GLU A 354 -5.50 -3.56 19.12
N ASP A 355 -4.98 -2.79 20.09
CA ASP A 355 -4.96 -3.22 21.50
C ASP A 355 -6.39 -3.36 22.04
N ASP A 356 -7.31 -2.45 21.68
CA ASP A 356 -8.73 -2.57 22.05
C ASP A 356 -9.40 -3.79 21.39
N LEU A 357 -9.09 -4.07 20.11
CA LEU A 357 -9.53 -5.28 19.41
C LEU A 357 -9.02 -6.54 20.12
N ARG A 358 -7.72 -6.61 20.44
CA ARG A 358 -7.13 -7.75 21.15
C ARG A 358 -7.78 -7.92 22.52
N ASP A 359 -7.98 -6.85 23.27
CA ASP A 359 -8.57 -6.94 24.59
C ASP A 359 -10.04 -7.38 24.55
N LYS A 360 -10.85 -6.77 23.68
CA LYS A 360 -12.30 -7.03 23.64
C LYS A 360 -12.67 -8.32 22.93
N LYS A 361 -11.96 -8.69 21.86
CA LYS A 361 -12.28 -9.84 21.00
C LYS A 361 -11.39 -11.06 21.22
N VAL A 362 -10.23 -10.88 21.85
CA VAL A 362 -9.29 -11.98 22.07
C VAL A 362 -9.17 -12.37 23.55
N THR A 363 -8.91 -11.44 24.46
CA THR A 363 -8.60 -11.81 25.86
C THR A 363 -9.82 -11.87 26.77
N LYS A 364 -10.80 -10.96 26.60
CA LYS A 364 -11.96 -10.86 27.50
C LYS A 364 -13.22 -11.61 27.02
N THR A 365 -13.27 -12.01 25.76
CA THR A 365 -14.46 -12.69 25.19
C THR A 365 -14.57 -14.13 25.68
N ARG A 366 -15.78 -14.55 26.05
CA ARG A 366 -16.10 -15.98 26.19
C ARG A 366 -16.24 -16.55 24.79
N ARG A 367 -15.37 -17.48 24.42
CA ARG A 367 -15.32 -18.08 23.09
C ARG A 367 -15.97 -19.45 23.06
N THR A 368 -16.64 -19.74 21.97
CA THR A 368 -17.10 -21.09 21.63
C THR A 368 -16.03 -21.89 20.89
N THR A 369 -15.19 -21.20 20.10
CA THR A 369 -14.17 -21.80 19.25
C THR A 369 -12.74 -21.47 19.70
N ALA A 370 -11.79 -22.34 19.36
CA ALA A 370 -10.38 -22.09 19.62
C ALA A 370 -9.84 -20.98 18.69
N ILE A 371 -8.98 -20.13 19.25
CA ILE A 371 -8.44 -18.92 18.59
C ILE A 371 -7.65 -19.26 17.33
N LEU A 372 -6.78 -20.26 17.44
CA LEU A 372 -5.88 -20.68 16.37
C LEU A 372 -6.47 -21.91 15.69
N GLN A 373 -6.70 -21.81 14.39
CA GLN A 373 -7.23 -22.89 13.56
C GLN A 373 -6.31 -23.15 12.37
N PRO A 374 -6.23 -24.40 11.85
CA PRO A 374 -5.72 -24.64 10.50
C PRO A 374 -6.49 -23.83 9.47
N ALA A 375 -5.86 -23.49 8.34
CA ALA A 375 -6.49 -22.68 7.30
C ALA A 375 -7.79 -23.31 6.77
N GLU A 376 -7.78 -24.63 6.54
CA GLU A 376 -8.94 -25.38 6.03
C GLU A 376 -10.11 -25.35 7.01
N ALA A 377 -9.83 -25.61 8.30
CA ALA A 377 -10.85 -25.57 9.35
C ALA A 377 -11.40 -24.16 9.55
N GLY A 378 -10.55 -23.13 9.46
CA GLY A 378 -10.98 -21.74 9.53
C GLY A 378 -11.92 -21.35 8.39
N ILE A 379 -11.65 -21.82 7.17
CA ILE A 379 -12.52 -21.59 6.00
C ILE A 379 -13.87 -22.29 6.18
N GLU A 380 -13.90 -23.51 6.72
CA GLU A 380 -15.15 -24.21 7.01
C GLU A 380 -15.97 -23.51 8.08
N LEU A 381 -15.35 -22.99 9.14
CA LEU A 381 -16.03 -22.19 10.17
C LEU A 381 -16.65 -20.91 9.59
N ILE A 382 -15.93 -20.22 8.70
CA ILE A 382 -16.46 -19.06 7.98
C ILE A 382 -17.67 -19.45 7.14
N ARG A 383 -17.65 -20.63 6.50
CA ARG A 383 -18.74 -21.12 5.65
C ARG A 383 -20.00 -21.50 6.44
N HIS A 384 -19.84 -22.16 7.58
CA HIS A 384 -20.98 -22.62 8.40
C HIS A 384 -21.53 -21.53 9.32
N GLY A 385 -20.79 -20.44 9.53
CA GLY A 385 -21.12 -19.40 10.48
C GLY A 385 -20.83 -19.88 11.91
N GLY A 386 -20.34 -18.99 12.77
CA GLY A 386 -19.96 -19.31 14.16
C GLY A 386 -21.13 -19.68 15.10
N MET A 387 -22.26 -20.17 14.58
CA MET A 387 -23.39 -20.65 15.35
C MET A 387 -23.77 -22.06 14.88
N VAL A 388 -23.29 -23.07 15.60
CA VAL A 388 -24.02 -24.33 15.80
C VAL A 388 -24.72 -24.26 17.15
#